data_AF-A0A2U1UK47-F1
#
_entry.id   AF-A0A2U1UK47-F1
#
_cell.length_a   1.000
_cell.length_b   1.000
_cell.length_c   1.000
_cell.angle_alpha   90.00
_cell.angle_beta   90.00
_cell.angle_gamma   90.00
#
_symmetry.space_group_name_H-M   'P 1'
#
loop_
_entity.id
_entity.type
_entity.pdbx_description
1 polymer ?
#
loop_
_entity_poly.entity_id
_entity_poly.type
_entity_poly.pdbx_seq_one_letter_code
_entity_poly.pdbx_strand_id
1 'polypeptide(L)'
;MTEFYVLVQEQLTVISTMLIIGLAALFCAELKSNFQQLWKKPEALQGRIVHRCYLPAQRTLTLIDNFYGYVPVHALESERFILDVEAGGQRYQVEADEETYRTLFVGDSVVIYANRDDITIAPSCAKTL
;
A
#
# COMPACT_ATOMS: atom_id res chain seq x y z
N MET A 1 52.00 -36.00 19.00
CA MET A 1 50.86 -35.39 19.73
C MET A 1 50.52 -34.01 19.19
N THR A 2 51.50 -33.15 18.87
CA THR A 2 51.28 -31.76 18.40
C THR A 2 50.79 -31.65 16.95
N GLU A 3 51.32 -32.45 16.02
CA GLU A 3 50.95 -32.36 14.58
C GLU A 3 49.49 -32.72 14.30
N PHE A 4 48.95 -33.70 15.02
CA PHE A 4 47.54 -34.08 14.90
C PHE A 4 46.60 -32.97 15.38
N TYR A 5 47.03 -32.21 16.40
CA TYR A 5 46.26 -31.10 16.94
C TYR A 5 46.23 -29.90 15.98
N VAL A 6 47.36 -29.62 15.34
CA VAL A 6 47.47 -28.56 14.31
C VAL A 6 46.57 -28.88 13.12
N LEU A 7 46.59 -30.13 12.65
CA LEU A 7 45.77 -30.57 11.51
C LEU A 7 44.26 -30.47 11.81
N VAL A 8 43.83 -30.86 13.01
CA VAL A 8 42.43 -30.74 13.46
C VAL A 8 42.03 -29.27 13.60
N GLN A 9 42.93 -28.42 14.09
CA GLN A 9 42.67 -26.99 14.24
C GLN A 9 42.53 -26.29 12.88
N GLU A 10 43.35 -26.63 11.88
CA GLU A 10 43.23 -26.09 10.52
C GLU A 10 41.95 -26.56 9.82
N GLN A 11 41.55 -27.82 9.99
CA GLN A 11 40.29 -28.32 9.44
C GLN A 11 39.09 -27.59 10.05
N LEU A 12 39.12 -27.34 11.36
CA LEU A 12 38.02 -26.67 12.07
C LEU A 12 37.89 -25.19 11.66
N THR A 13 39.00 -24.49 11.41
CA THR A 13 38.97 -23.09 10.95
C THR A 13 38.50 -22.97 9.50
N VAL A 14 38.85 -23.92 8.63
CA VAL A 14 38.33 -23.96 7.27
C VAL A 14 36.82 -24.22 7.27
N ILE A 15 36.33 -25.16 8.08
CA ILE A 15 34.89 -25.44 8.18
C ILE A 15 34.14 -24.22 8.74
N SER A 16 34.66 -23.58 9.78
CA SER A 16 34.01 -22.43 10.40
C SER A 16 33.95 -21.23 9.45
N THR A 17 35.03 -20.95 8.72
CA THR A 17 35.07 -19.86 7.73
C THR A 17 34.12 -20.11 6.57
N MET A 18 34.05 -21.34 6.05
CA MET A 18 33.09 -21.70 5.00
C MET A 18 31.63 -21.57 5.47
N LEU A 19 31.34 -21.97 6.71
CA LEU A 19 30.00 -21.81 7.30
C LEU A 19 29.61 -20.33 7.43
N ILE A 20 30.52 -19.48 7.90
CA ILE A 20 30.28 -18.03 8.06
C ILE A 20 30.06 -17.38 6.70
N ILE A 21 30.88 -17.71 5.69
CA ILE A 21 30.73 -17.17 4.33
C ILE A 21 29.39 -17.62 3.72
N GLY A 22 29.01 -18.90 3.90
CA GLY A 22 27.73 -19.42 3.43
C GLY A 22 26.53 -18.73 4.08
N LEU A 23 26.56 -18.55 5.40
CA LEU A 23 25.52 -17.83 6.15
C LEU A 23 25.44 -16.36 5.74
N ALA A 24 26.58 -15.68 5.58
CA ALA A 24 26.62 -14.29 5.16
C ALA A 24 26.08 -14.12 3.73
N ALA A 25 26.40 -15.04 2.82
CA ALA A 25 25.88 -15.02 1.45
C ALA A 25 24.36 -15.25 1.42
N LEU A 26 23.85 -16.18 2.24
CA LEU A 26 22.41 -16.45 2.37
C LEU A 26 21.67 -15.21 2.90
N PHE A 27 22.23 -14.56 3.93
CA PHE A 27 21.65 -13.36 4.53
C PHE A 27 21.64 -12.19 3.54
N CYS A 28 22.72 -12.00 2.79
CA CYS A 28 22.79 -10.97 1.72
C CYS A 28 21.78 -11.24 0.59
N ALA A 29 21.54 -12.51 0.24
CA ALA A 29 20.58 -12.87 -0.80
C ALA A 29 19.14 -12.56 -0.37
N GLU A 30 18.76 -12.94 0.86
CA GLU A 30 17.45 -12.64 1.44
C GLU A 30 17.23 -11.13 1.68
N LEU A 31 18.27 -10.43 2.12
CA LEU A 31 18.18 -8.98 2.28
C LEU A 31 17.98 -8.31 0.91
N LYS A 32 18.72 -8.74 -0.12
CA LYS A 32 18.57 -8.22 -1.48
C LYS A 32 17.19 -8.50 -2.08
N SER A 33 16.63 -9.71 -1.90
CA SER A 33 15.29 -10.05 -2.40
C SER A 33 14.22 -9.18 -1.75
N ASN A 34 14.27 -9.03 -0.42
CA ASN A 34 13.34 -8.20 0.34
C ASN A 34 13.47 -6.72 -0.01
N PHE A 35 14.69 -6.20 -0.14
CA PHE A 35 14.90 -4.83 -0.59
C PHE A 35 14.40 -4.62 -2.02
N GLN A 36 14.65 -5.54 -2.94
CA GLN A 36 14.11 -5.42 -4.30
C GLN A 36 12.58 -5.45 -4.32
N GLN A 37 11.95 -6.26 -3.47
CA GLN A 37 10.49 -6.29 -3.34
C GLN A 37 9.94 -5.00 -2.70
N LEU A 38 10.67 -4.41 -1.75
CA LEU A 38 10.33 -3.12 -1.14
C LEU A 38 10.44 -1.94 -2.12
N TRP A 39 11.44 -2.00 -3.01
CA TRP A 39 11.80 -0.90 -3.91
C TRP A 39 11.23 -1.04 -5.32
N LYS A 40 10.52 -2.14 -5.62
CA LYS A 40 9.70 -2.21 -6.83
C LYS A 40 8.68 -1.08 -6.74
N LYS A 41 8.88 -0.05 -7.55
CA LYS A 41 7.94 1.05 -7.73
C LYS A 41 6.56 0.42 -7.96
N PRO A 42 5.52 0.88 -7.24
CA PRO A 42 4.19 0.35 -7.45
C PRO A 42 3.81 0.55 -8.92
N GLU A 43 3.47 -0.57 -9.56
CA GLU A 43 3.13 -0.59 -10.97
C GLU A 43 1.81 0.16 -11.16
N ALA A 44 1.83 1.15 -12.03
CA ALA A 44 0.66 1.98 -12.32
C ALA A 44 -0.38 1.12 -13.05
N LEU A 45 -1.48 0.83 -12.38
CA LEU A 45 -2.57 0.01 -12.93
C LEU A 45 -3.54 0.92 -13.68
N GLN A 46 -3.70 0.71 -14.98
CA GLN A 46 -4.75 1.40 -15.74
C GLN A 46 -6.09 0.75 -15.43
N GLY A 47 -7.03 1.57 -14.98
CA GLY A 47 -8.38 1.17 -14.63
C GLY A 47 -9.43 2.10 -15.25
N ARG A 48 -10.69 1.69 -15.13
CA ARG A 48 -11.85 2.47 -15.57
C ARG A 48 -12.85 2.60 -14.44
N ILE A 49 -13.43 3.77 -14.27
CA ILE A 49 -14.47 3.98 -13.25
C ILE A 49 -15.74 3.27 -13.69
N VAL A 50 -16.25 2.37 -12.86
CA VAL A 50 -17.47 1.60 -13.11
C VAL A 50 -18.64 2.14 -12.31
N HIS A 51 -18.37 2.63 -11.10
CA HIS A 51 -19.42 3.10 -10.21
C HIS A 51 -18.90 4.21 -9.27
N ARG A 52 -19.84 5.03 -8.78
CA ARG A 52 -19.57 6.22 -7.96
C ARG A 52 -20.53 6.23 -6.79
N CYS A 53 -20.02 6.40 -5.58
CA CYS A 53 -20.82 6.46 -4.35
C CYS A 53 -20.40 7.68 -3.53
N TYR A 54 -21.39 8.45 -3.08
CA TYR A 54 -21.19 9.58 -2.15
C TYR A 54 -21.86 9.26 -0.82
N LEU A 55 -21.09 9.30 0.26
CA LEU A 55 -21.57 9.09 1.61
C LEU A 55 -21.55 10.43 2.35
N PRO A 56 -22.73 11.04 2.59
CA PRO A 56 -22.79 12.29 3.35
C PRO A 56 -22.46 12.02 4.82
N ALA A 57 -21.81 12.99 5.47
CA ALA A 57 -21.53 12.97 6.90
C ALA A 57 -22.84 12.86 7.70
N GLN A 58 -23.02 11.82 8.52
CA GLN A 58 -24.17 11.76 9.41
C GLN A 58 -23.95 12.68 10.61
N ARG A 59 -24.94 13.55 10.85
CA ARG A 59 -24.97 14.39 12.05
C ARG A 59 -25.59 13.59 13.18
N THR A 60 -24.79 13.07 14.10
CA THR A 60 -25.29 12.40 15.30
C THR A 60 -25.94 13.40 16.24
N LEU A 61 -27.26 13.27 16.45
CA LEU A 61 -27.99 14.00 17.49
C LEU A 61 -27.74 13.33 18.84
N THR A 62 -26.96 13.95 19.72
CA THR A 62 -26.84 13.52 21.12
C THR A 62 -27.89 14.22 21.97
N LEU A 63 -28.74 13.43 22.64
CA LEU A 63 -29.76 13.90 23.56
C LEU A 63 -29.17 13.90 24.97
N ILE A 64 -28.93 15.08 25.55
CA ILE A 64 -28.50 15.25 26.95
C ILE A 64 -29.60 16.06 27.64
N ASP A 65 -30.16 15.48 28.71
CA ASP A 65 -31.26 15.97 29.56
C ASP A 65 -31.78 17.38 29.25
N ASN A 66 -32.94 17.43 28.58
CA ASN A 66 -33.79 18.62 28.37
C ASN A 66 -33.18 19.82 27.60
N PHE A 67 -32.01 19.68 26.98
CA PHE A 67 -31.47 20.69 26.06
C PHE A 67 -31.30 20.14 24.65
N TYR A 68 -32.04 20.70 23.68
CA TYR A 68 -31.81 20.48 22.25
C TYR A 68 -30.57 21.29 21.81
N GLY A 69 -29.38 20.78 22.12
CA GLY A 69 -28.12 21.36 21.69
C GLY A 69 -27.55 20.58 20.52
N TYR A 70 -27.32 21.22 19.37
CA TYR A 70 -26.44 20.67 18.36
C TYR A 70 -25.01 20.71 18.91
N VAL A 71 -24.48 19.56 19.33
CA VAL A 71 -23.04 19.41 19.54
C VAL A 71 -22.47 18.93 18.20
N PRO A 72 -21.86 19.79 17.38
CA PRO A 72 -21.17 19.31 16.20
C PRO A 72 -19.97 18.48 16.66
N VAL A 73 -20.16 17.17 16.69
CA VAL A 73 -19.05 16.23 16.85
C VAL A 73 -18.31 16.22 15.52
N HIS A 74 -17.42 17.20 15.32
CA HIS A 74 -16.57 17.34 14.14
C HIS A 74 -15.66 16.12 13.89
N ALA A 75 -15.65 15.14 14.80
CA ALA A 75 -14.69 14.05 14.84
C ALA A 75 -15.21 12.69 14.33
N LEU A 76 -16.51 12.50 14.06
CA LEU A 76 -17.01 11.14 13.79
C LEU A 76 -17.30 10.78 12.34
N GLU A 77 -17.73 11.70 11.48
CA GLU A 77 -18.04 11.33 10.09
C GLU A 77 -17.70 12.48 9.13
N SER A 78 -16.51 12.41 8.51
CA SER A 78 -16.20 13.23 7.33
C SER A 78 -16.93 12.66 6.11
N GLU A 79 -17.41 13.54 5.23
CA GLU A 79 -18.00 13.14 3.95
C GLU A 79 -17.00 12.26 3.19
N ARG A 80 -17.47 11.14 2.61
CA ARG A 80 -16.61 10.23 1.84
C ARG A 80 -17.06 10.18 0.39
N PHE A 81 -16.09 10.31 -0.50
CA PHE A 81 -16.29 10.22 -1.94
C PHE A 81 -15.62 8.95 -2.43
N ILE A 82 -16.41 7.98 -2.88
CA ILE A 82 -15.94 6.63 -3.19
C ILE A 82 -16.10 6.37 -4.68
N LEU A 83 -15.02 5.90 -5.31
CA LEU A 83 -14.99 5.49 -6.72
C LEU A 83 -14.67 3.99 -6.81
N ASP A 84 -15.51 3.25 -7.53
CA ASP A 84 -15.26 1.86 -7.87
C ASP A 84 -14.57 1.82 -9.24
N VAL A 85 -13.34 1.32 -9.27
CA VAL A 85 -12.49 1.25 -10.45
C VAL A 85 -12.24 -0.20 -10.82
N GLU A 86 -12.49 -0.56 -12.07
CA GLU A 86 -12.15 -1.87 -12.62
C GLU A 86 -10.80 -1.81 -13.33
N ALA A 87 -9.84 -2.60 -12.86
CA ALA A 87 -8.51 -2.72 -13.46
C ALA A 87 -8.11 -4.20 -13.47
N GLY A 88 -7.59 -4.68 -14.61
CA GLY A 88 -7.14 -6.07 -14.74
C GLY A 88 -8.21 -7.14 -14.44
N GLY A 89 -9.50 -6.83 -14.62
CA GLY A 89 -10.62 -7.72 -14.30
C GLY A 89 -10.97 -7.83 -12.82
N GLN A 90 -10.35 -7.01 -11.96
CA GLN A 90 -10.71 -6.85 -10.55
C GLN A 90 -11.31 -5.46 -10.30
N ARG A 91 -12.18 -5.36 -9.30
CA ARG A 91 -12.76 -4.09 -8.85
C ARG A 91 -12.06 -3.62 -7.58
N TYR A 92 -11.65 -2.36 -7.60
CA TYR A 92 -11.00 -1.66 -6.51
C TYR A 92 -11.88 -0.51 -6.06
N GLN A 93 -12.06 -0.36 -4.76
CA GLN A 93 -12.77 0.76 -4.18
C GLN A 93 -11.74 1.77 -3.68
N VAL A 94 -11.83 3.01 -4.16
CA VAL A 94 -10.88 4.07 -3.85
C VAL A 94 -11.61 5.27 -3.26
N GLU A 95 -11.11 5.78 -2.14
CA GLU A 95 -11.59 7.03 -1.57
C GLU A 95 -10.87 8.19 -2.26
N ALA A 96 -11.65 9.14 -2.77
CA ALA A 96 -11.17 10.32 -3.46
C ALA A 96 -11.51 11.57 -2.65
N ASP A 97 -10.83 12.67 -2.93
CA ASP A 97 -11.29 13.99 -2.47
C ASP A 97 -12.51 14.44 -3.28
N GLU A 98 -13.19 15.48 -2.78
CA GLU A 98 -14.39 16.03 -3.42
C GLU A 98 -14.11 16.52 -4.84
N GLU A 99 -12.95 17.16 -5.06
CA GLU A 99 -12.57 17.75 -6.34
C GLU A 99 -12.34 16.65 -7.41
N THR A 100 -11.60 15.61 -7.07
CA THR A 100 -11.37 14.45 -7.96
C THR A 100 -12.67 13.70 -8.20
N TYR A 101 -13.50 13.52 -7.18
CA TYR A 101 -14.80 12.88 -7.35
C TYR A 101 -15.72 13.68 -8.28
N ARG A 102 -15.75 15.01 -8.20
CA ARG A 102 -16.59 15.86 -9.06
C ARG A 102 -16.10 15.92 -10.50
N THR A 103 -14.79 15.81 -10.73
CA THR A 103 -14.19 15.91 -12.07
C THR A 103 -14.25 14.59 -12.85
N LEU A 104 -14.25 13.46 -12.16
CA LEU A 104 -14.27 12.12 -12.78
C LEU A 104 -15.69 11.55 -12.93
N PHE A 105 -15.95 10.89 -14.06
CA PHE A 105 -17.23 10.27 -14.39
C PHE A 105 -17.12 8.76 -14.58
N VAL A 106 -18.27 8.07 -14.46
CA VAL A 106 -18.34 6.65 -14.80
C VAL A 106 -17.95 6.49 -16.26
N GLY A 107 -16.99 5.61 -16.51
CA GLY A 107 -16.45 5.36 -17.83
C GLY A 107 -15.11 6.03 -18.09
N ASP A 108 -14.66 6.95 -17.24
CA ASP A 108 -13.35 7.59 -17.39
C ASP A 108 -12.21 6.62 -17.09
N SER A 109 -11.12 6.80 -17.84
CA SER A 109 -9.87 6.07 -17.64
C SER A 109 -9.04 6.74 -16.55
N VAL A 110 -8.65 5.96 -15.55
CA VAL A 110 -7.85 6.41 -14.40
C VAL A 110 -6.63 5.52 -14.23
N VAL A 111 -5.60 6.09 -13.62
CA VAL A 111 -4.42 5.33 -13.22
C VAL A 111 -4.46 5.16 -11.71
N ILE A 112 -4.43 3.91 -11.26
CA ILE A 112 -4.37 3.53 -9.86
C ILE A 112 -2.89 3.39 -9.47
N TYR A 113 -2.49 4.14 -8.45
CA TYR A 113 -1.20 4.04 -7.79
C TYR A 113 -1.41 3.44 -6.41
N ALA A 114 -1.10 2.15 -6.28
CA ALA A 114 -1.11 1.48 -4.98
C ALA A 114 0.19 1.80 -4.24
N ASN A 115 0.19 2.79 -3.36
CA ASN A 115 1.26 2.95 -2.39
C ASN A 115 1.05 1.97 -1.23
N ARG A 116 2.12 1.65 -0.49
CA ARG A 116 2.12 0.61 0.55
C ARG A 116 1.07 0.82 1.64
N ASP A 117 0.67 2.08 1.84
CA ASP A 117 -0.26 2.51 2.88
C ASP A 117 -1.51 3.21 2.32
N ASP A 118 -1.60 3.44 0.99
CA ASP A 118 -2.71 4.20 0.40
C ASP A 118 -2.88 3.93 -1.10
N ILE A 119 -4.13 3.85 -1.58
CA ILE A 119 -4.45 3.69 -3.00
C ILE A 119 -4.88 5.06 -3.52
N THR A 120 -4.04 5.67 -4.34
CA THR A 120 -4.34 6.96 -4.95
C THR A 120 -4.71 6.77 -6.42
N ILE A 121 -5.59 7.62 -6.91
CA ILE A 121 -6.04 7.63 -8.31
C ILE A 121 -5.69 8.97 -8.93
N ALA A 122 -5.24 8.95 -10.18
CA ALA A 122 -5.11 10.16 -10.97
C ALA A 122 -5.83 9.97 -12.31
N PRO A 123 -6.40 11.05 -12.88
CA PRO A 123 -6.92 11.01 -14.24
C PRO A 123 -5.83 10.53 -15.19
N SER A 124 -6.15 9.56 -16.04
CA SER A 124 -5.24 9.17 -17.11
C SER A 124 -5.15 10.37 -18.05
N CYS A 125 -3.97 11.00 -18.10
CA CYS A 125 -3.71 12.15 -18.95
C CYS A 125 -3.54 11.66 -20.40
N ALA A 126 -4.60 11.10 -20.97
CA ALA A 126 -4.76 10.79 -22.38
C ALA A 126 -5.79 11.77 -22.95
N LYS A 127 -5.44 13.06 -22.97
CA LYS A 127 -6.03 13.97 -23.95
C LYS A 127 -5.50 13.55 -25.30
N THR A 128 -6.26 12.74 -26.03
CA THR A 128 -6.08 12.56 -27.46
C THR A 128 -7.34 13.05 -28.14
N LEU A 129 -7.19 14.21 -28.79
CA LEU A 129 -8.09 14.93 -29.71
C LEU A 129 -9.11 15.87 -29.09
#